data_AF-V9IBQ1-F1
#
_entry.id   AF-V9IBQ1-F1
#
_cell.length_a   1.000
_cell.length_b   1.000
_cell.length_c   1.000
_cell.angle_alpha   90.00
_cell.angle_beta   90.00
_cell.angle_gamma   90.00
#
_symmetry.space_group_name_H-M   'P 1'
#
loop_
_entity.id
_entity.type
_entity.pdbx_description
1 polymer ?
#
loop_
_entity_poly.entity_id
_entity_poly.type
_entity_poly.pdbx_seq_one_letter_code
_entity_poly.pdbx_strand_id
1 'polypeptide(L)'
;MLFFLISDIGMKFLVGDDWKDYFDVVIVQARKPKFFTEESRPLRIYDEINKTQLWDRVTKLEKGVIYLEGTVKQLQDMTGWQGHQVLYFGDHPYSDLADVTLEHGWRTGAIIKELTHEIATLNNPKFKENANWLQMLTGLIEEHQDYEGPDVQTILNEWIEERDELRNEIKRVFNKQFGSVFRTYHNPTYFSRRLFRFADIYMSSITNLLEYSTSHTFYPRRGVMPHEYTSYFV
;
A
#
# COMPACT_ATOMS: atom_id res chain seq x y z
N MET A 1 12.53 -4.16 15.99
CA MET A 1 11.47 -3.45 15.23
C MET A 1 11.61 -1.95 15.47
N LEU A 2 11.66 -1.15 14.39
CA LEU A 2 11.73 0.31 14.44
C LEU A 2 10.34 0.90 14.31
N PHE A 3 10.01 1.92 15.11
CA PHE A 3 8.71 2.57 15.05
C PHE A 3 8.83 4.09 15.05
N PHE A 4 8.12 4.72 14.11
CA PHE A 4 8.02 6.17 13.98
C PHE A 4 6.68 6.65 14.51
N LEU A 5 6.71 7.53 15.50
CA LEU A 5 5.55 7.83 16.33
C LEU A 5 4.99 9.24 16.11
N ILE A 6 3.65 9.34 16.25
CA ILE A 6 2.89 10.59 16.24
C ILE A 6 2.53 11.05 17.68
N SER A 7 2.27 10.16 18.65
CA SER A 7 2.12 10.55 20.07
C SER A 7 2.10 9.36 21.07
N ASP A 8 2.68 9.56 22.26
CA ASP A 8 2.64 8.60 23.40
C ASP A 8 1.21 8.22 23.81
N ILE A 9 0.29 9.18 23.78
CA ILE A 9 -1.14 8.98 24.12
C ILE A 9 -1.77 7.92 23.20
N GLY A 10 -1.48 7.97 21.90
CA GLY A 10 -2.03 7.01 20.94
C GLY A 10 -1.57 5.58 21.23
N MET A 11 -0.29 5.40 21.60
CA MET A 11 0.25 4.07 21.88
C MET A 11 -0.23 3.50 23.21
N LYS A 12 -0.34 4.33 24.23
CA LYS A 12 -0.96 3.92 25.51
C LYS A 12 -2.39 3.45 25.32
N PHE A 13 -3.16 4.15 24.49
CA PHE A 13 -4.52 3.75 24.17
C PHE A 13 -4.57 2.41 23.38
N LEU A 14 -3.63 2.17 22.47
CA LEU A 14 -3.66 1.00 21.58
C LEU A 14 -3.07 -0.27 22.23
N VAL A 15 -1.99 -0.13 23.00
CA VAL A 15 -1.17 -1.27 23.47
C VAL A 15 -0.95 -1.27 24.99
N GLY A 16 -1.34 -0.20 25.68
CA GLY A 16 -1.17 -0.04 27.13
C GLY A 16 0.09 0.74 27.51
N ASP A 17 0.32 0.89 28.82
CA ASP A 17 1.39 1.73 29.36
C ASP A 17 2.81 1.23 29.05
N ASP A 18 2.97 -0.08 28.89
CA ASP A 18 4.26 -0.74 28.62
C ASP A 18 4.58 -0.85 27.11
N TRP A 19 3.95 -0.02 26.28
CA TRP A 19 4.09 -0.11 24.81
C TRP A 19 5.54 0.00 24.33
N LYS A 20 6.43 0.64 25.10
CA LYS A 20 7.84 0.83 24.76
C LYS A 20 8.61 -0.49 24.71
N ASP A 21 8.19 -1.50 25.47
CA ASP A 21 8.89 -2.78 25.55
C ASP A 21 8.80 -3.61 24.26
N TYR A 22 7.81 -3.32 23.42
CA TYR A 22 7.63 -3.94 22.10
C TYR A 22 8.60 -3.40 21.04
N PHE A 23 9.33 -2.32 21.34
CA PHE A 23 10.22 -1.66 20.38
C PHE A 23 11.66 -1.64 20.89
N ASP A 24 12.61 -1.92 19.98
CA ASP A 24 14.04 -1.83 20.30
C ASP A 24 14.51 -0.37 20.23
N VAL A 25 13.92 0.41 19.31
CA VAL A 25 14.24 1.81 19.07
C VAL A 25 12.95 2.58 18.79
N VAL A 26 12.75 3.69 19.49
CA VAL A 26 11.60 4.59 19.34
C VAL A 26 12.11 5.95 18.88
N ILE A 27 11.68 6.38 17.69
CA ILE A 27 11.99 7.72 17.16
C ILE A 27 10.68 8.48 16.92
N VAL A 28 10.52 9.63 17.58
CA VAL A 28 9.35 10.49 17.46
C VAL A 28 9.71 11.76 16.72
N GLN A 29 8.74 12.39 16.05
CA GLN A 29 8.96 13.59 15.24
C GLN A 29 10.13 13.43 14.24
N ALA A 30 10.23 12.29 13.56
CA ALA A 30 11.28 12.07 12.56
C ALA A 30 11.23 13.05 11.37
N ARG A 31 10.13 13.81 11.21
CA ARG A 31 9.94 14.81 10.13
C ARG A 31 10.07 14.20 8.73
N LYS A 32 9.48 13.02 8.52
CA LYS A 32 9.35 12.41 7.19
C LYS A 32 8.80 13.43 6.17
N PRO A 33 9.34 13.52 4.95
CA PRO A 33 10.38 12.66 4.37
C PRO A 33 11.83 13.03 4.74
N LYS A 34 12.07 14.13 5.46
CA LYS A 34 13.42 14.64 5.76
C LYS A 34 14.31 13.67 6.53
N PHE A 35 13.71 12.77 7.32
CA PHE A 35 14.44 11.69 7.97
C PHE A 35 15.27 10.84 6.99
N PHE A 36 14.73 10.62 5.79
CA PHE A 36 15.35 9.78 4.76
C PHE A 36 16.29 10.58 3.86
N THR A 37 15.99 11.86 3.62
CA THR A 37 16.72 12.68 2.64
C THR A 37 17.80 13.59 3.25
N GLU A 38 17.69 13.99 4.51
CA GLU A 38 18.72 14.82 5.18
C GLU A 38 19.82 13.95 5.80
N GLU A 39 21.07 14.44 5.78
CA GLU A 39 22.20 13.72 6.37
C GLU A 39 22.64 14.23 7.75
N SER A 40 22.45 15.53 8.01
CA SER A 40 23.13 16.22 9.12
C SER A 40 22.27 16.48 10.35
N ARG A 41 20.97 16.16 10.33
CA ARG A 41 20.07 16.40 11.47
C ARG A 41 20.43 15.48 12.64
N PRO A 42 20.84 15.98 13.82
CA PRO A 42 21.23 15.11 14.92
C PRO A 42 20.02 14.43 15.55
N LEU A 43 20.20 13.17 15.94
CA LEU A 43 19.27 12.48 16.83
C LEU A 43 19.42 13.03 18.26
N ARG A 44 18.30 13.25 18.94
CA ARG A 44 18.26 13.78 20.32
C ARG A 44 17.48 12.87 21.25
N ILE A 45 17.73 12.95 22.55
CA ILE A 45 16.94 12.24 23.56
C ILE A 45 15.76 13.10 23.97
N TYR A 46 14.58 12.50 24.02
CA TYR A 46 13.40 13.13 24.60
C TYR A 46 13.34 12.85 26.10
N ASP A 47 13.37 13.90 26.91
CA ASP A 47 13.12 13.80 28.34
C ASP A 47 11.61 13.87 28.61
N GLU A 48 11.03 12.73 28.98
CA GLU A 48 9.61 12.60 29.27
C GLU A 48 9.19 13.32 30.55
N ILE A 49 10.10 13.46 31.53
CA ILE A 49 9.83 14.08 32.83
C ILE A 49 9.69 15.58 32.63
N ASN A 50 10.69 16.19 32.00
CA ASN A 50 10.72 17.63 31.78
C ASN A 50 9.99 18.05 30.50
N LYS A 51 9.55 17.09 29.67
CA LYS A 51 8.97 17.32 28.33
C LYS A 51 9.86 18.18 27.43
N THR A 52 11.18 18.02 27.56
CA THR A 52 12.17 18.79 26.81
C THR A 52 13.06 17.88 25.96
N GLN A 53 13.81 18.46 25.04
CA GLN A 53 14.83 17.74 24.29
C GLN A 53 16.17 17.93 24.99
N LEU A 54 16.86 16.83 25.28
CA LEU A 54 18.25 16.89 25.71
C LEU A 54 19.14 17.14 24.48
N TRP A 55 20.09 18.06 24.64
CA TRP A 55 21.00 18.48 23.57
C TRP A 55 22.24 17.60 23.48
N ASP A 56 22.35 16.60 24.35
CA ASP A 56 23.45 15.66 24.35
C ASP A 56 23.47 14.83 23.07
N ARG A 57 24.68 14.64 22.54
CA ARG A 57 24.87 13.84 21.34
C ARG A 57 24.54 12.38 21.63
N VAL A 58 23.58 11.84 20.90
CA VAL A 58 23.30 10.40 20.92
C VAL A 58 24.43 9.68 20.19
N THR A 59 25.11 8.78 20.90
CA THR A 59 26.19 7.94 20.36
C THR A 59 25.77 6.48 20.23
N LYS A 60 24.76 6.06 20.99
CA LYS A 60 24.21 4.70 21.00
C LYS A 60 22.70 4.75 21.23
N LEU A 61 22.01 3.79 20.63
CA LEU A 61 20.58 3.56 20.84
C LEU A 61 20.37 2.56 21.98
N GLU A 62 19.52 2.91 22.93
CA GLU A 62 19.18 2.12 24.11
C GLU A 62 17.67 1.86 24.15
N LYS A 63 17.30 0.64 24.52
CA LYS A 63 15.89 0.24 24.63
C LYS A 63 15.20 1.01 25.76
N GLY A 64 13.97 1.44 25.52
CA GLY A 64 13.18 2.22 26.47
C GLY A 64 13.43 3.73 26.41
N VAL A 65 14.47 4.18 25.70
CA VAL A 65 14.75 5.60 25.47
C VAL A 65 13.98 6.10 24.24
N ILE A 66 13.36 7.28 24.36
CA ILE A 66 12.67 7.94 23.26
C ILE A 66 13.61 8.91 22.59
N TYR A 67 13.78 8.77 21.28
CA TYR A 67 14.59 9.65 20.46
C TYR A 67 13.75 10.60 19.62
N LEU A 68 14.32 11.75 19.27
CA LEU A 68 13.70 12.80 18.47
C LEU A 68 14.48 13.06 17.19
N GLU A 69 13.75 13.25 16.10
CA GLU A 69 14.29 13.63 14.79
C GLU A 69 15.34 12.64 14.28
N GLY A 70 16.56 13.10 13.99
CA GLY A 70 17.63 12.28 13.42
C GLY A 70 17.50 12.02 11.92
N THR A 71 18.37 11.14 11.43
CA THR A 71 18.42 10.71 10.03
C THR A 71 18.56 9.21 9.94
N VAL A 72 18.11 8.63 8.83
CA VAL A 72 18.26 7.20 8.57
C VAL A 72 19.72 6.78 8.52
N LYS A 73 20.63 7.65 8.05
CA LYS A 73 22.08 7.42 8.06
C LYS A 73 22.62 7.19 9.47
N GLN A 74 22.27 8.07 10.43
CA GLN A 74 22.67 7.88 11.83
C GLN A 74 22.10 6.59 12.42
N LEU A 75 20.85 6.27 12.09
CA LEU A 75 20.23 5.02 12.53
C LEU A 75 20.98 3.80 11.96
N GLN A 76 21.31 3.81 10.67
CA GLN A 76 22.08 2.75 10.01
C GLN A 76 23.48 2.61 10.62
N ASP A 77 24.18 3.72 10.87
CA ASP A 77 25.51 3.74 11.47
C ASP A 77 25.49 3.14 12.90
N MET A 78 24.43 3.39 13.67
CA MET A 78 24.31 2.90 15.06
C MET A 78 23.79 1.46 15.16
N THR A 79 22.95 1.02 14.23
CA THR A 79 22.28 -0.30 14.30
C THR A 79 22.88 -1.35 13.36
N GLY A 80 23.56 -0.92 12.30
CA GLY A 80 23.97 -1.78 11.19
C GLY A 80 22.82 -2.23 10.28
N TRP A 81 21.60 -1.73 10.48
CA TRP A 81 20.43 -2.13 9.70
C TRP A 81 20.46 -1.56 8.28
N GLN A 82 20.91 -2.35 7.30
CA GLN A 82 21.13 -1.86 5.94
C GLN A 82 20.40 -2.66 4.86
N GLY A 83 20.02 -1.95 3.79
CA GLY A 83 19.41 -2.52 2.58
C GLY A 83 18.26 -3.48 2.85
N HIS A 84 18.30 -4.65 2.21
CA HIS A 84 17.22 -5.64 2.24
C HIS A 84 16.98 -6.33 3.59
N GLN A 85 17.80 -6.06 4.61
CA GLN A 85 17.59 -6.60 5.96
C GLN A 85 16.49 -5.85 6.72
N VAL A 86 16.03 -4.72 6.20
CA VAL A 86 15.01 -3.88 6.81
C VAL A 86 13.74 -3.93 5.98
N LEU A 87 12.62 -4.22 6.64
CA LEU A 87 11.27 -4.09 6.09
C LEU A 87 10.57 -2.93 6.80
N TYR A 88 10.31 -1.86 6.06
CA TYR A 88 9.66 -0.65 6.56
C TYR A 88 8.19 -0.59 6.15
N PHE A 89 7.31 -0.31 7.12
CA PHE A 89 5.87 -0.17 6.87
C PHE A 89 5.43 1.29 6.88
N GLY A 90 4.56 1.66 5.95
CA GLY A 90 3.93 2.97 5.87
C GLY A 90 2.50 2.89 5.35
N ASP A 91 1.67 3.86 5.70
CA ASP A 91 0.28 3.97 5.24
C ASP A 91 0.15 4.87 4.00
N HIS A 92 1.13 5.74 3.75
CA HIS A 92 1.13 6.57 2.56
C HIS A 92 2.25 6.20 1.56
N PRO A 93 1.93 5.55 0.43
CA PRO A 93 2.94 5.11 -0.54
C PRO A 93 3.85 6.23 -1.06
N TYR A 94 3.36 7.48 -1.10
CA TYR A 94 4.10 8.61 -1.64
C TYR A 94 5.08 9.21 -0.63
N SER A 95 4.62 9.58 0.57
CA SER A 95 5.45 10.30 1.57
C SER A 95 6.28 9.38 2.44
N ASP A 96 5.88 8.10 2.57
CA ASP A 96 6.56 7.18 3.46
C ASP A 96 7.45 6.17 2.74
N LEU A 97 7.08 5.72 1.53
CA LEU A 97 7.74 4.55 0.92
C LEU A 97 8.65 4.90 -0.25
N ALA A 98 8.41 5.99 -0.97
CA ALA A 98 9.15 6.33 -2.19
C ALA A 98 10.65 6.54 -1.91
N ASP A 99 10.99 7.41 -0.96
CA ASP A 99 12.39 7.74 -0.64
C ASP A 99 13.10 6.53 0.01
N VAL A 100 12.37 5.75 0.81
CA VAL A 100 12.88 4.53 1.46
C VAL A 100 13.31 3.49 0.41
N THR A 101 12.47 3.28 -0.61
CA THR A 101 12.74 2.32 -1.68
C THR A 101 13.85 2.82 -2.61
N LEU A 102 13.82 4.11 -2.97
CA LEU A 102 14.71 4.66 -4.00
C LEU A 102 16.11 4.99 -3.49
N GLU A 103 16.25 5.46 -2.25
CA GLU A 103 17.51 5.99 -1.73
C GLU A 103 18.22 5.03 -0.79
N HIS A 104 17.49 4.20 -0.03
CA HIS A 104 18.05 3.38 1.05
C HIS A 104 18.03 1.87 0.77
N GLY A 105 17.34 1.44 -0.28
CA GLY A 105 17.25 0.03 -0.68
C GLY A 105 16.59 -0.87 0.37
N TRP A 106 15.82 -0.29 1.29
CA TRP A 106 15.03 -1.03 2.27
C TRP A 106 13.82 -1.67 1.58
N ARG A 107 13.40 -2.83 2.09
CA ARG A 107 12.13 -3.44 1.67
C ARG A 107 10.98 -2.65 2.26
N THR A 108 9.86 -2.57 1.54
CA THR A 108 8.73 -1.74 1.92
C THR A 108 7.40 -2.49 1.93
N GLY A 109 6.60 -2.22 2.96
CA GLY A 109 5.24 -2.71 3.12
C GLY A 109 4.24 -1.56 3.20
N ALA A 110 3.18 -1.60 2.40
CA ALA A 110 2.11 -0.60 2.46
C ALA A 110 0.89 -1.10 3.24
N ILE A 111 0.36 -0.27 4.14
CA ILE A 111 -0.88 -0.54 4.88
C ILE A 111 -2.01 0.31 4.28
N ILE A 112 -2.89 -0.31 3.49
CA ILE A 112 -3.97 0.36 2.76
C ILE A 112 -5.33 -0.08 3.30
N LYS A 113 -5.94 0.72 4.18
CA LYS A 113 -7.18 0.34 4.88
C LYS A 113 -8.36 0.11 3.93
N GLU A 114 -8.41 0.87 2.84
CA GLU A 114 -9.44 0.81 1.80
C GLU A 114 -9.48 -0.57 1.12
N LEU A 115 -8.37 -1.32 1.16
CA LEU A 115 -8.26 -2.64 0.56
C LEU A 115 -9.31 -3.63 1.11
N THR A 116 -9.67 -3.54 2.39
CA THR A 116 -10.70 -4.43 2.99
C THR A 116 -12.05 -4.25 2.30
N HIS A 117 -12.48 -3.00 2.12
CA HIS A 117 -13.74 -2.70 1.43
C HIS A 117 -13.67 -3.09 -0.04
N GLU A 118 -12.53 -2.85 -0.69
CA GLU A 118 -12.29 -3.25 -2.08
C GLU A 118 -12.45 -4.76 -2.28
N ILE A 119 -11.78 -5.57 -1.45
CA ILE A 119 -11.84 -7.03 -1.51
C ILE A 119 -13.25 -7.55 -1.22
N ALA A 120 -13.95 -6.97 -0.25
CA ALA A 120 -15.32 -7.34 0.06
C ALA A 120 -16.27 -7.09 -1.13
N THR A 121 -16.14 -5.93 -1.77
CA THR A 121 -16.91 -5.56 -2.96
C THR A 121 -16.60 -6.46 -4.15
N LEU A 122 -15.32 -6.74 -4.42
CA LEU A 122 -14.90 -7.66 -5.49
C LEU A 122 -15.38 -9.09 -5.27
N ASN A 123 -15.56 -9.50 -4.00
CA ASN A 123 -16.06 -10.83 -3.67
C ASN A 123 -17.59 -10.96 -3.71
N ASN A 124 -18.33 -9.86 -3.92
CA ASN A 124 -19.76 -9.92 -4.07
C ASN A 124 -20.15 -10.74 -5.32
N PRO A 125 -21.02 -11.76 -5.21
CA PRO A 125 -21.45 -12.58 -6.34
C PRO A 125 -21.98 -11.76 -7.51
N LYS A 126 -22.83 -10.75 -7.24
CA LYS A 126 -23.38 -9.89 -8.28
C LYS A 126 -22.29 -9.11 -9.03
N PHE A 127 -21.25 -8.67 -8.32
CA PHE A 127 -20.12 -7.99 -8.95
C PHE A 127 -19.37 -8.95 -9.90
N LYS A 128 -19.11 -10.18 -9.46
CA LYS A 128 -18.43 -11.20 -10.27
C LYS A 128 -19.24 -11.58 -11.51
N GLU A 129 -20.54 -11.79 -11.35
CA GLU A 129 -21.47 -12.08 -12.44
C GLU A 129 -21.48 -10.95 -13.47
N ASN A 130 -21.69 -9.71 -13.02
CA ASN A 130 -21.69 -8.54 -13.90
C ASN A 130 -20.33 -8.36 -14.61
N ALA A 131 -19.21 -8.54 -13.91
CA ALA A 131 -17.87 -8.39 -14.50
C ALA A 131 -17.57 -9.46 -15.55
N ASN A 132 -17.93 -10.72 -15.28
CA ASN A 132 -17.80 -11.82 -16.23
C ASN A 132 -18.71 -11.59 -17.46
N TRP A 133 -19.97 -11.20 -17.22
CA TRP A 133 -20.90 -10.93 -18.31
C TRP A 133 -20.44 -9.76 -19.18
N LEU A 134 -19.93 -8.68 -18.57
CA LEU A 134 -19.34 -7.56 -19.31
C LEU A 134 -18.19 -8.01 -20.22
N GLN A 135 -17.33 -8.93 -19.75
CA GLN A 135 -16.23 -9.48 -20.55
C GLN A 135 -16.74 -10.35 -21.71
N MET A 136 -17.71 -11.23 -21.45
CA MET A 136 -18.32 -12.08 -22.48
C MET A 136 -19.03 -11.23 -23.55
N LEU A 137 -19.86 -10.27 -23.13
CA LEU A 137 -20.58 -9.37 -24.02
C LEU A 137 -19.63 -8.52 -24.87
N THR A 138 -18.52 -8.05 -24.28
CA THR A 138 -17.48 -7.34 -25.04
C THR A 138 -16.87 -8.24 -26.10
N GLY A 139 -16.58 -9.51 -25.80
CA GLY A 139 -16.07 -10.47 -26.79
C GLY A 139 -17.07 -10.73 -27.92
N LEU A 140 -18.37 -10.90 -27.60
CA LEU A 140 -19.41 -11.07 -28.61
C LEU A 140 -19.53 -9.86 -29.54
N ILE A 141 -19.49 -8.64 -28.98
CA ILE A 141 -19.49 -7.41 -29.78
C ILE A 141 -18.24 -7.36 -30.67
N GLU A 142 -17.06 -7.67 -30.14
CA GLU A 142 -15.80 -7.64 -30.90
C GLU A 142 -15.81 -8.64 -32.08
N GLU A 143 -16.42 -9.82 -31.90
CA GLU A 143 -16.58 -10.83 -32.94
C GLU A 143 -17.61 -10.47 -34.01
N HIS A 144 -18.64 -9.67 -33.66
CA HIS A 144 -19.79 -9.43 -34.52
C HIS A 144 -19.92 -8.00 -35.06
N GLN A 145 -19.03 -7.08 -34.68
CA GLN A 145 -19.11 -5.66 -35.08
C GLN A 145 -19.01 -5.39 -36.59
N ASP A 146 -18.44 -6.32 -37.36
CA ASP A 146 -18.21 -6.15 -38.81
C ASP A 146 -19.34 -6.72 -39.67
N TYR A 147 -20.37 -7.35 -39.09
CA TYR A 147 -21.50 -7.89 -39.85
C TYR A 147 -22.46 -6.78 -40.28
N GLU A 148 -22.75 -6.72 -41.59
CA GLU A 148 -23.68 -5.74 -42.16
C GLU A 148 -25.13 -6.26 -42.18
N GLY A 149 -26.08 -5.37 -41.86
CA GLY A 149 -27.51 -5.64 -41.97
C GLY A 149 -28.33 -4.82 -40.97
N PRO A 150 -29.54 -4.34 -41.32
CA PRO A 150 -30.35 -3.52 -40.42
C PRO A 150 -30.72 -4.26 -39.12
N ASP A 151 -31.04 -5.55 -39.19
CA ASP A 151 -31.39 -6.36 -38.02
C ASP A 151 -30.17 -6.59 -37.11
N VAL A 152 -29.00 -6.81 -37.69
CA VAL A 152 -27.73 -7.00 -36.97
C VAL A 152 -27.34 -5.72 -36.24
N GLN A 153 -27.47 -4.56 -36.90
CA GLN A 153 -27.15 -3.27 -36.31
C GLN A 153 -28.04 -2.95 -35.11
N THR A 154 -29.32 -3.31 -35.15
CA THR A 154 -30.23 -3.15 -34.01
C THR A 154 -29.75 -3.97 -32.80
N ILE A 155 -29.42 -5.26 -33.00
CA ILE A 155 -28.94 -6.13 -31.92
C ILE A 155 -27.59 -5.64 -31.36
N LEU A 156 -26.67 -5.21 -32.24
CA LEU A 156 -25.38 -4.66 -31.79
C LEU A 156 -25.57 -3.39 -30.94
N ASN A 157 -26.50 -2.53 -31.31
CA ASN A 157 -26.81 -1.33 -30.53
C ASN A 157 -27.39 -1.71 -29.14
N GLU A 158 -28.29 -2.68 -29.07
CA GLU A 158 -28.82 -3.21 -27.80
C GLU A 158 -27.69 -3.76 -26.91
N TRP A 159 -26.76 -4.53 -27.47
CA TRP A 159 -25.60 -5.04 -26.73
C TRP A 159 -24.65 -3.94 -26.26
N ILE A 160 -24.45 -2.89 -27.06
CA ILE A 160 -23.63 -1.73 -26.66
C ILE A 160 -24.29 -0.99 -25.50
N GLU A 161 -25.61 -0.80 -25.54
CA GLU A 161 -26.37 -0.18 -24.44
C GLU A 161 -26.29 -1.02 -23.17
N GLU A 162 -26.56 -2.33 -23.25
CA GLU A 162 -26.45 -3.26 -22.11
C GLU A 162 -25.03 -3.26 -21.52
N ARG A 163 -24.00 -3.27 -22.38
CA ARG A 163 -22.60 -3.18 -21.96
C ARG A 163 -22.35 -1.89 -21.17
N ASP A 164 -22.87 -0.76 -21.62
CA ASP A 164 -22.68 0.52 -20.93
C ASP A 164 -23.46 0.59 -19.59
N GLU A 165 -24.62 -0.05 -19.49
CA GLU A 165 -25.33 -0.23 -18.23
C GLU A 165 -24.51 -1.07 -17.24
N LEU A 166 -24.01 -2.24 -17.66
CA LEU A 166 -23.16 -3.11 -16.84
C LEU A 166 -21.90 -2.40 -16.35
N ARG A 167 -21.27 -1.60 -17.23
CA ARG A 167 -20.10 -0.77 -16.85
C ARG A 167 -20.44 0.21 -15.75
N ASN A 168 -21.60 0.84 -15.81
CA ASN A 168 -22.06 1.78 -14.78
C ASN A 168 -22.40 1.06 -13.47
N GLU A 169 -23.03 -0.11 -13.52
CA GLU A 169 -23.33 -0.90 -12.34
C GLU A 169 -22.07 -1.28 -11.58
N ILE A 170 -21.07 -1.87 -12.28
CA ILE A 170 -19.79 -2.30 -11.71
C ILE A 170 -19.04 -1.13 -11.06
N LYS A 171 -19.10 0.06 -11.66
CA LYS A 171 -18.44 1.26 -11.12
C LYS A 171 -19.12 1.78 -9.84
N ARG A 172 -20.45 1.74 -9.79
CA ARG A 172 -21.26 2.32 -8.70
C ARG A 172 -21.17 1.52 -7.38
N VAL A 173 -20.70 0.28 -7.42
CA VAL A 173 -20.53 -0.55 -6.20
C VAL A 173 -19.40 -0.03 -5.32
N PHE A 174 -18.43 0.68 -5.91
CA PHE A 174 -17.40 1.40 -5.17
C PHE A 174 -17.89 2.81 -4.79
N ASN A 175 -16.96 3.73 -4.52
CA ASN A 175 -17.33 5.11 -4.26
C ASN A 175 -18.08 5.71 -5.46
N LYS A 176 -19.28 6.26 -5.23
CA LYS A 176 -20.16 6.80 -6.30
C LYS A 176 -19.51 7.92 -7.11
N GLN A 177 -18.62 8.71 -6.52
CA GLN A 177 -17.99 9.86 -7.17
C GLN A 177 -16.68 9.47 -7.85
N PHE A 178 -15.84 8.67 -7.18
CA PHE A 178 -14.46 8.41 -7.62
C PHE A 178 -14.21 6.97 -8.10
N GLY A 179 -15.11 6.04 -7.82
CA GLY A 179 -14.95 4.62 -8.13
C GLY A 179 -13.97 3.91 -7.19
N SER A 180 -13.33 2.86 -7.70
CA SER A 180 -12.29 2.11 -6.98
C SER A 180 -11.03 2.95 -6.83
N VAL A 181 -10.34 2.78 -5.70
CA VAL A 181 -9.04 3.43 -5.44
C VAL A 181 -7.96 2.82 -6.33
N PHE A 182 -8.09 1.55 -6.71
CA PHE A 182 -7.04 0.80 -7.38
C PHE A 182 -7.22 0.71 -8.90
N ARG A 183 -8.45 0.82 -9.41
CA ARG A 183 -8.73 0.59 -10.83
C ARG A 183 -9.81 1.52 -11.39
N THR A 184 -9.54 2.01 -12.60
CA THR A 184 -10.52 2.70 -13.44
C THR A 184 -10.70 1.89 -14.73
N TYR A 185 -11.85 1.24 -14.87
CA TYR A 185 -12.13 0.28 -15.95
C TYR A 185 -11.06 -0.82 -16.03
N HIS A 186 -10.29 -0.87 -17.12
CA HIS A 186 -9.22 -1.83 -17.33
C HIS A 186 -7.88 -1.38 -16.75
N ASN A 187 -7.72 -0.08 -16.42
CA ASN A 187 -6.43 0.49 -16.09
C ASN A 187 -6.23 0.61 -14.57
N PRO A 188 -5.04 0.25 -14.05
CA PRO A 188 -4.67 0.60 -12.69
C PRO A 188 -4.62 2.13 -12.56
N THR A 189 -5.16 2.64 -11.46
CA THR A 189 -5.14 4.07 -11.12
C THR A 189 -3.71 4.55 -10.92
N TYR A 190 -3.53 5.87 -10.87
CA TYR A 190 -2.25 6.46 -10.48
C TYR A 190 -1.78 5.95 -9.11
N PHE A 191 -2.70 5.79 -8.16
CA PHE A 191 -2.43 5.21 -6.85
C PHE A 191 -1.86 3.79 -6.98
N SER A 192 -2.53 2.88 -7.69
CA SER A 192 -2.04 1.50 -7.88
C SER A 192 -0.68 1.44 -8.55
N ARG A 193 -0.45 2.22 -9.61
CA ARG A 193 0.84 2.23 -10.30
C ARG A 193 1.99 2.64 -9.38
N ARG A 194 1.73 3.57 -8.46
CA ARG A 194 2.70 4.02 -7.45
C ARG A 194 2.87 2.99 -6.34
N LEU A 195 1.78 2.42 -5.85
CA LEU A 195 1.81 1.35 -4.87
C LEU A 195 2.67 0.17 -5.35
N PHE A 196 2.44 -0.31 -6.57
CA PHE A 196 3.21 -1.41 -7.17
C PHE A 196 4.70 -1.08 -7.38
N ARG A 197 5.04 0.21 -7.48
CA ARG A 197 6.43 0.65 -7.67
C ARG A 197 7.19 0.77 -6.35
N PHE A 198 6.50 1.15 -5.27
CA PHE A 198 7.13 1.56 -4.02
C PHE A 198 6.83 0.65 -2.83
N ALA A 199 6.00 -0.37 -3.00
CA ALA A 199 5.73 -1.35 -1.97
C ALA A 199 6.04 -2.76 -2.52
N ASP A 200 6.94 -3.49 -1.85
CA ASP A 200 7.19 -4.89 -2.15
C ASP A 200 5.98 -5.76 -1.78
N ILE A 201 5.32 -5.41 -0.66
CA ILE A 201 4.09 -6.05 -0.17
C ILE A 201 3.06 -4.98 0.23
N TYR A 202 1.78 -5.29 0.13
CA TYR A 202 0.73 -4.42 0.66
C TYR A 202 -0.40 -5.24 1.28
N MET A 203 -1.03 -4.69 2.31
CA MET A 203 -2.08 -5.35 3.10
C MET A 203 -3.03 -4.32 3.68
N SER A 204 -4.18 -4.74 4.20
CA SER A 204 -5.13 -3.82 4.84
C SER A 204 -4.79 -3.52 6.29
N SER A 205 -4.14 -4.44 6.98
CA SER A 205 -3.68 -4.30 8.37
C SER A 205 -2.34 -5.01 8.57
N ILE A 206 -1.49 -4.47 9.45
CA ILE A 206 -0.23 -5.14 9.82
C ILE A 206 -0.46 -6.52 10.44
N THR A 207 -1.62 -6.72 11.08
CA THR A 207 -2.01 -8.00 11.70
C THR A 207 -2.18 -9.11 10.68
N ASN A 208 -2.34 -8.80 9.38
CA ASN A 208 -2.37 -9.83 8.33
C ASN A 208 -1.08 -10.66 8.28
N LEU A 209 0.05 -10.15 8.79
CA LEU A 209 1.31 -10.90 8.88
C LEU A 209 1.31 -12.00 9.95
N LEU A 210 0.39 -11.95 10.92
CA LEU A 210 0.26 -12.98 11.95
C LEU A 210 -0.19 -14.34 11.37
N GLU A 211 -0.80 -14.32 10.19
CA GLU A 211 -1.19 -15.52 9.45
C GLU A 211 0.01 -16.24 8.79
N TYR A 212 1.22 -15.67 8.89
CA TYR A 212 2.43 -16.19 8.27
C TYR A 212 3.52 -16.47 9.29
N SER A 213 4.35 -17.48 9.02
CA SER A 213 5.54 -17.76 9.83
C SER A 213 6.63 -16.70 9.61
N THR A 214 7.49 -16.50 10.61
CA THR A 214 8.64 -15.58 10.51
C THR A 214 9.68 -15.98 9.44
N SER A 215 9.67 -17.24 9.00
CA SER A 215 10.48 -17.77 7.90
C SER A 215 9.76 -17.78 6.55
N HIS A 216 8.56 -17.20 6.45
CA HIS A 216 7.77 -17.22 5.22
C HIS A 216 8.46 -16.39 4.12
N THR A 217 8.46 -16.92 2.90
CA THR A 217 9.01 -16.24 1.72
C THR A 217 7.87 -15.91 0.75
N PHE A 218 7.66 -14.62 0.49
CA PHE A 218 6.67 -14.15 -0.47
C PHE A 218 7.24 -14.15 -1.89
N TYR A 219 6.55 -14.79 -2.83
CA TYR A 219 6.92 -14.82 -4.24
C TYR A 219 5.96 -13.94 -5.06
N PRO A 220 6.46 -12.92 -5.79
CA PRO A 220 5.62 -12.09 -6.61
C PRO A 220 5.06 -12.89 -7.80
N ARG A 221 3.80 -12.65 -8.15
CA ARG A 221 3.20 -13.24 -9.34
C ARG A 221 3.69 -12.50 -10.58
N ARG A 222 4.04 -13.24 -11.63
CA ARG A 222 4.43 -12.66 -12.93
C ARG A 222 3.21 -11.98 -13.55
N GLY A 223 3.32 -10.67 -13.80
CA GLY A 223 2.34 -9.94 -14.60
C GLY A 223 2.46 -10.34 -16.07
N VAL A 224 1.32 -10.51 -16.75
CA VAL A 224 1.28 -10.80 -18.19
C VAL A 224 1.33 -9.51 -19.00
N MET A 225 2.09 -9.51 -20.09
CA MET A 225 2.08 -8.45 -21.09
C MET A 225 1.04 -8.72 -22.18
N PRO A 226 0.52 -7.69 -22.90
CA PRO A 226 -0.51 -7.88 -23.92
C PRO A 226 -0.15 -8.84 -25.07
N HIS A 227 1.13 -9.11 -25.30
CA HIS A 227 1.62 -10.05 -26.32
C HIS A 227 2.00 -11.42 -25.75
N GLU A 228 1.90 -11.60 -24.43
CA GLU A 228 2.10 -12.89 -23.78
C GLU A 228 0.77 -13.67 -23.76
N TYR A 229 0.85 -15.00 -23.78
CA TYR A 229 -0.33 -15.87 -23.84
C TYR A 229 -1.32 -15.55 -22.72
N THR A 230 -2.53 -15.10 -23.08
CA THR A 230 -3.62 -14.89 -22.13
C THR A 230 -4.10 -16.25 -21.64
N SER A 231 -3.61 -16.72 -20.50
CA SER A 231 -4.28 -17.82 -19.81
C SER A 231 -5.62 -17.27 -19.33
N TYR A 232 -6.72 -17.81 -19.86
CA TYR A 232 -8.10 -17.47 -19.46
C TYR A 232 -8.43 -17.87 -18.00
N PHE A 233 -7.44 -18.30 -17.21
CA PHE A 233 -7.59 -18.83 -15.84
C PHE A 233 -6.82 -18.01 -14.79
N VAL A 234 -6.85 -16.68 -14.87
CA VAL A 234 -6.39 -15.80 -13.78
C VAL A 234 -7.49 -14.82 -13.40
#